data_AF-S4PY41-F1
#
_entry.id   AF-S4PY41-F1
#
_cell.length_a   1.000
_cell.length_b   1.000
_cell.length_c   1.000
_cell.angle_alpha   90.00
_cell.angle_beta   90.00
_cell.angle_gamma   90.00
#
_symmetry.space_group_name_H-M   'P 1'
#
loop_
_entity.id
_entity.type
_entity.pdbx_description
1 polymer ?
#
loop_
_entity_poly.entity_id
_entity_poly.type
_entity_poly.pdbx_seq_one_letter_code
_entity_poly.pdbx_strand_id
1 'polypeptide(L)'
;MLPYKPQTISEGLLAGVGFAINVVTIIIVEIVRNKQGRGLGDKFLFGNLISGWIWETYTSIGVFTFGAACQQLTVNSAKYVIGRLRPHFFDICQPVPNASPTLNALGYIQDFTCAGPNADVARLKDMRLSFPSAHSSFAMYSAVFFIFYIQVKGKWRGSKLLRHGIQFAMLIGAWYVGLSRVVDHMHHWSDVAVGFAVG
;
A
#
# COMPACT_ATOMS: atom_id res chain seq x y z
N MET A 1 8.53 22.94 -10.92
CA MET A 1 7.82 21.71 -11.35
C MET A 1 8.84 20.59 -11.39
N LEU A 2 8.45 19.36 -11.05
CA LEU A 2 9.40 18.24 -10.95
C LEU A 2 9.35 17.37 -12.22
N PRO A 3 10.48 16.81 -12.68
CA PRO A 3 10.50 15.95 -13.86
C PRO A 3 9.84 14.60 -13.58
N TYR A 4 9.31 13.95 -14.61
CA TYR A 4 8.89 12.56 -14.52
C TYR A 4 10.09 11.65 -14.26
N LYS A 5 9.94 10.73 -13.31
CA LYS A 5 10.93 9.71 -12.98
C LYS A 5 10.26 8.34 -12.96
N PRO A 6 10.96 7.27 -13.38
CA PRO A 6 10.47 5.92 -13.16
C PRO A 6 10.37 5.64 -11.66
N GLN A 7 9.33 4.91 -11.25
CA GLN A 7 9.15 4.53 -9.85
C GLN A 7 10.17 3.47 -9.44
N THR A 8 10.79 3.67 -8.27
CA THR A 8 11.75 2.75 -7.67
C THR A 8 11.10 1.42 -7.29
N ILE A 9 9.94 1.49 -6.65
CA ILE A 9 9.14 0.33 -6.24
C ILE A 9 7.91 0.23 -7.16
N SER A 10 7.73 -0.92 -7.81
CA SER A 10 6.52 -1.19 -8.61
C SER A 10 5.37 -1.70 -7.74
N GLU A 11 4.14 -1.45 -8.18
CA GLU A 11 2.94 -1.90 -7.48
C GLU A 11 2.89 -3.42 -7.31
N GLY A 12 3.20 -4.17 -8.37
CA GLY A 12 3.26 -5.63 -8.33
C GLY A 12 4.34 -6.19 -7.41
N LEU A 13 5.52 -5.53 -7.35
CA LEU A 13 6.58 -5.93 -6.42
C LEU A 13 6.15 -5.72 -4.97
N LEU A 14 5.58 -4.55 -4.67
CA LEU A 14 5.12 -4.24 -3.32
C LEU A 14 4.01 -5.20 -2.86
N ALA A 15 3.01 -5.43 -3.72
CA ALA A 15 1.93 -6.36 -3.44
C ALA A 15 2.47 -7.78 -3.23
N GLY A 16 3.28 -8.29 -4.16
CA GLY A 16 3.85 -9.64 -4.08
C GLY A 16 4.69 -9.86 -2.82
N VAL A 17 5.60 -8.93 -2.50
CA VAL A 17 6.45 -9.02 -1.30
C VAL A 17 5.62 -8.88 -0.03
N GLY A 18 4.69 -7.92 0.04
CA GLY A 18 3.85 -7.69 1.22
C GLY A 18 2.95 -8.88 1.55
N PHE A 19 2.33 -9.49 0.54
CA PHE A 19 1.55 -10.73 0.70
C PHE A 19 2.43 -11.91 1.09
N ALA A 20 3.57 -12.11 0.41
CA ALA A 20 4.47 -13.21 0.70
C ALA A 20 4.97 -13.17 2.15
N ILE A 21 5.43 -12.00 2.62
CA ILE A 21 5.92 -11.82 4.00
C ILE A 21 4.84 -12.18 5.02
N ASN A 22 3.61 -11.67 4.86
CA ASN A 22 2.53 -11.92 5.81
C ASN A 22 2.07 -13.39 5.78
N VAL A 23 1.86 -13.97 4.60
CA VAL A 23 1.42 -15.37 4.46
C VAL A 23 2.46 -16.33 5.03
N VAL A 24 3.73 -16.16 4.69
CA VAL A 24 4.83 -16.99 5.22
C VAL A 24 4.91 -16.86 6.74
N THR A 25 4.77 -15.65 7.27
CA THR A 25 4.79 -15.40 8.72
C THR A 25 3.62 -16.08 9.42
N ILE A 26 2.40 -15.98 8.87
CA ILE A 26 1.22 -16.66 9.40
C ILE A 26 1.47 -18.16 9.49
N ILE A 27 1.92 -18.78 8.40
CA ILE A 27 2.21 -20.22 8.33
C ILE A 27 3.25 -20.62 9.37
N ILE A 28 4.39 -19.92 9.44
CA ILE A 28 5.47 -20.23 10.39
C ILE A 28 4.95 -20.13 11.83
N VAL A 29 4.25 -19.04 12.17
CA VAL A 29 3.74 -18.82 13.52
C VAL A 29 2.72 -19.89 13.91
N GLU A 30 1.78 -20.25 13.03
CA GLU A 30 0.77 -21.27 13.35
C GLU A 30 1.39 -22.68 13.48
N ILE A 31 2.38 -23.03 12.66
CA ILE A 31 3.13 -24.29 12.82
C ILE A 31 3.86 -24.31 14.16
N VAL A 32 4.55 -23.23 14.54
CA VAL A 32 5.26 -23.13 15.82
C VAL A 32 4.29 -23.19 16.99
N ARG A 33 3.15 -22.50 16.91
CA ARG A 33 2.09 -22.55 17.95
C ARG A 33 1.52 -23.94 18.11
N ASN A 34 1.28 -24.65 17.01
CA ASN A 34 0.81 -26.03 17.03
C ASN A 34 1.81 -26.96 17.72
N LYS A 35 3.09 -26.87 17.37
CA LYS A 35 4.17 -27.65 18.02
C LYS A 35 4.33 -27.34 19.52
N GLN A 36 3.96 -26.14 19.96
CA GLN A 36 3.96 -25.74 21.37
C GLN A 36 2.69 -26.16 22.13
N GLY A 37 1.73 -26.84 21.49
CA GLY A 37 0.45 -27.20 22.08
C GLY A 37 -0.48 -25.99 22.32
N ARG A 38 -0.21 -24.86 21.66
CA ARG A 38 -1.00 -23.61 21.73
C ARG A 38 -1.90 -23.39 20.52
N GLY A 39 -1.93 -24.37 19.61
CA GLY A 39 -2.87 -24.41 18.49
C GLY A 39 -4.26 -24.80 18.96
N LEU A 40 -5.27 -24.55 18.14
CA LEU A 40 -6.58 -25.15 18.37
C LEU A 40 -6.54 -26.65 18.09
N GLY A 41 -7.43 -27.38 18.77
CA GLY A 41 -7.73 -28.77 18.40
C GLY A 41 -8.33 -28.87 16.99
N ASP A 42 -8.39 -30.09 16.49
CA ASP A 42 -8.92 -30.37 15.16
C ASP A 42 -10.40 -29.98 15.03
N LYS A 43 -10.79 -29.54 13.84
CA LYS A 43 -12.15 -29.09 13.53
C LYS A 43 -12.77 -29.96 12.45
N PHE A 44 -14.05 -30.25 12.57
CA PHE A 44 -14.81 -30.91 11.52
C PHE A 44 -15.33 -29.89 10.50
N LEU A 45 -15.02 -30.12 9.22
CA LEU A 45 -15.53 -29.34 8.09
C LEU A 45 -15.95 -30.29 6.97
N PHE A 46 -17.18 -30.18 6.49
CA PHE A 46 -17.75 -31.04 5.43
C PHE A 46 -17.54 -32.55 5.67
N GLY A 47 -17.62 -32.99 6.93
CA GLY A 47 -17.41 -34.40 7.31
C GLY A 47 -15.94 -34.84 7.41
N ASN A 48 -14.97 -34.00 7.06
CA ASN A 48 -13.55 -34.27 7.19
C ASN A 48 -12.95 -33.58 8.42
N LEU A 49 -12.01 -34.25 9.08
CA LEU A 49 -11.24 -33.69 10.20
C LEU A 49 -10.08 -32.84 9.65
N ILE A 50 -10.12 -31.54 9.90
CA ILE A 50 -9.08 -30.59 9.51
C ILE A 50 -8.23 -30.26 10.73
N SER A 51 -6.90 -30.29 10.55
CA SER A 51 -5.98 -29.93 11.64
C SER A 51 -6.15 -28.47 12.05
N GLY A 52 -6.22 -28.21 13.36
CA GLY A 52 -6.54 -26.88 13.90
C GLY A 52 -5.60 -25.76 13.41
N TRP A 53 -4.31 -26.06 13.15
CA TRP A 53 -3.36 -25.08 12.62
C TRP A 53 -3.65 -24.65 11.18
N ILE A 54 -4.22 -25.55 10.36
CA ILE A 54 -4.62 -25.25 8.98
C ILE A 54 -5.80 -24.29 9.01
N TRP A 55 -6.78 -24.56 9.88
CA TRP A 55 -7.93 -23.70 10.06
C TRP A 55 -7.54 -22.27 10.50
N GLU A 56 -6.66 -22.16 11.50
CA GLU A 56 -6.17 -20.87 11.98
C GLU A 56 -5.39 -20.10 10.92
N THR A 57 -4.56 -20.82 10.14
CA THR A 57 -3.82 -20.26 9.01
C THR A 57 -4.77 -19.71 7.96
N TYR A 58 -5.74 -20.52 7.52
CA TYR A 58 -6.77 -20.13 6.56
C TYR A 58 -7.54 -18.89 7.02
N THR A 59 -8.01 -18.91 8.28
CA THR A 59 -8.77 -17.79 8.86
C THR A 59 -7.93 -16.52 8.89
N SER A 60 -6.66 -16.62 9.32
CA SER A 60 -5.76 -15.46 9.43
C SER A 60 -5.40 -14.87 8.07
N ILE A 61 -5.14 -15.72 7.05
CA ILE A 61 -4.92 -15.29 5.66
C ILE A 61 -6.17 -14.62 5.09
N GLY A 62 -7.35 -15.19 5.37
CA GLY A 62 -8.64 -14.64 4.93
C GLY A 62 -8.88 -13.24 5.48
N VAL A 63 -8.68 -13.03 6.79
CA VAL A 63 -8.80 -11.71 7.43
C VAL A 63 -7.79 -10.71 6.86
N PHE A 64 -6.52 -11.12 6.69
CA PHE A 64 -5.49 -10.27 6.08
C PHE A 64 -5.86 -9.84 4.65
N THR A 65 -6.28 -10.79 3.82
CA THR A 65 -6.62 -10.53 2.42
C THR A 65 -7.86 -9.65 2.30
N PHE A 66 -8.88 -9.91 3.13
CA PHE A 66 -10.09 -9.09 3.18
C PHE A 66 -9.77 -7.64 3.58
N GLY A 67 -8.95 -7.45 4.64
CA GLY A 67 -8.52 -6.12 5.04
C GLY A 67 -7.70 -5.40 3.96
N ALA A 68 -6.83 -6.11 3.25
CA ALA A 68 -6.09 -5.56 2.11
C ALA A 68 -7.04 -5.10 0.99
N ALA A 69 -8.08 -5.88 0.69
CA ALA A 69 -9.08 -5.51 -0.30
C ALA A 69 -9.87 -4.26 0.11
N CYS A 70 -10.30 -4.17 1.37
CA CYS A 70 -10.98 -2.98 1.91
C CYS A 70 -10.09 -1.73 1.86
N GLN A 71 -8.81 -1.87 2.25
CA GLN A 71 -7.83 -0.79 2.19
C GLN A 71 -7.62 -0.31 0.74
N GLN A 72 -7.42 -1.23 -0.20
CA GLN A 72 -7.21 -0.90 -1.60
C GLN A 72 -8.45 -0.24 -2.23
N LEU A 73 -9.65 -0.73 -1.90
CA LEU A 73 -10.90 -0.11 -2.33
C LEU A 73 -10.99 1.33 -1.84
N THR A 74 -10.71 1.57 -0.55
CA THR A 74 -10.78 2.89 0.07
C THR A 74 -9.84 3.88 -0.63
N VAL A 75 -8.58 3.50 -0.87
CA VAL A 75 -7.61 4.37 -1.55
C VAL A 75 -7.99 4.61 -3.01
N ASN A 76 -8.43 3.57 -3.73
CA ASN A 76 -8.82 3.71 -5.13
C ASN A 76 -10.03 4.62 -5.28
N SER A 77 -11.07 4.44 -4.45
CA SER A 77 -12.23 5.33 -4.42
C SER A 77 -11.81 6.78 -4.16
N ALA A 78 -10.95 7.03 -3.17
CA ALA A 78 -10.46 8.37 -2.88
C ALA A 78 -9.68 9.00 -4.04
N LYS A 79 -8.84 8.22 -4.74
CA LYS A 79 -8.09 8.68 -5.93
C LYS A 79 -9.02 9.18 -7.04
N TYR A 80 -10.06 8.41 -7.35
CA TYR A 80 -10.99 8.77 -8.42
C TYR A 80 -11.94 9.91 -8.05
N VAL A 81 -12.30 10.04 -6.76
CA VAL A 81 -13.14 11.14 -6.28
C VAL A 81 -12.37 12.47 -6.23
N ILE A 82 -11.14 12.46 -5.72
CA ILE A 82 -10.38 13.69 -5.46
C ILE A 82 -9.64 14.19 -6.71
N GLY A 83 -9.09 13.27 -7.52
CA GLY A 83 -8.51 13.66 -8.81
C GLY A 83 -7.28 14.58 -8.72
N ARG A 84 -6.55 14.57 -7.59
CA ARG A 84 -5.40 15.46 -7.38
C ARG A 84 -4.27 15.17 -8.35
N LEU A 85 -3.72 16.23 -8.94
CA LEU A 85 -2.57 16.18 -9.84
C LEU A 85 -1.28 15.74 -9.14
N ARG A 86 -0.45 14.95 -9.82
CA ARG A 86 0.88 14.52 -9.34
C ARG A 86 1.92 15.65 -9.48
N PRO A 87 3.03 15.61 -8.71
CA PRO A 87 4.08 16.63 -8.78
C PRO A 87 4.73 16.81 -10.16
N HIS A 88 4.74 15.76 -11.00
CA HIS A 88 5.29 15.77 -12.35
C HIS A 88 4.27 16.12 -13.45
N PHE A 89 3.09 16.61 -13.08
CA PHE A 89 2.00 16.92 -14.03
C PHE A 89 2.44 17.80 -15.20
N PHE A 90 3.19 18.87 -14.92
CA PHE A 90 3.62 19.83 -15.93
C PHE A 90 4.64 19.28 -16.92
N ASP A 91 5.47 18.32 -16.50
CA ASP A 91 6.50 17.72 -17.34
C ASP A 91 5.87 16.87 -18.46
N ILE A 92 4.82 16.12 -18.14
CA ILE A 92 4.12 15.26 -19.11
C ILE A 92 3.07 16.04 -19.89
N CYS A 93 2.19 16.81 -19.22
CA CYS A 93 1.06 17.44 -19.90
C CYS A 93 1.47 18.66 -20.72
N GLN A 94 2.38 19.51 -20.23
CA GLN A 94 2.68 20.83 -20.81
C GLN A 94 1.39 21.59 -21.19
N PRO A 95 0.61 22.05 -20.18
CA PRO A 95 -0.72 22.59 -20.42
C PRO A 95 -0.69 23.91 -21.20
N VAL A 96 -1.42 23.96 -22.31
CA VAL A 96 -1.65 25.15 -23.14
C VAL A 96 -3.09 25.62 -22.89
N PRO A 97 -3.32 26.86 -22.41
CA PRO A 97 -4.66 27.39 -22.21
C PRO A 97 -5.43 27.46 -23.52
N ASN A 98 -6.69 27.00 -23.52
CA ASN A 98 -7.55 27.07 -24.70
C ASN A 98 -8.23 28.45 -24.86
N ALA A 99 -8.22 29.29 -23.81
CA ALA A 99 -8.92 30.56 -23.75
C ALA A 99 -8.04 31.78 -24.05
N SER A 100 -8.67 32.85 -24.55
CA SER A 100 -8.09 34.18 -24.81
C SER A 100 -7.44 34.79 -23.55
N PRO A 101 -6.36 35.60 -23.68
CA PRO A 101 -5.60 36.17 -22.57
C PRO A 101 -6.40 36.96 -21.52
N THR A 102 -7.64 37.37 -21.80
CA THR A 102 -8.48 38.13 -20.87
C THR A 102 -9.02 37.29 -19.69
N LEU A 103 -9.17 35.97 -19.84
CA LEU A 103 -9.57 35.05 -18.75
C LEU A 103 -8.40 34.73 -17.79
N ASN A 104 -7.16 34.91 -18.24
CA ASN A 104 -5.96 34.67 -17.43
C ASN A 104 -5.72 35.75 -16.36
N ALA A 105 -6.47 36.87 -16.40
CA ALA A 105 -6.38 37.94 -15.42
C ALA A 105 -6.79 37.50 -13.99
N LEU A 106 -7.59 36.43 -13.86
CA LEU A 106 -7.99 35.84 -12.58
C LEU A 106 -7.06 34.73 -12.08
N GLY A 107 -5.97 34.43 -12.82
CA GLY A 107 -4.88 33.53 -12.40
C GLY A 107 -5.15 32.03 -12.44
N TYR A 108 -6.40 31.57 -12.60
CA TYR A 108 -6.75 30.15 -12.65
C TYR A 108 -7.18 29.70 -14.06
N ILE A 109 -6.43 28.75 -14.64
CA ILE A 109 -6.73 28.13 -15.93
C ILE A 109 -7.48 26.81 -15.67
N GLN A 110 -8.77 26.78 -16.02
CA GLN A 110 -9.61 25.58 -15.88
C GLN A 110 -9.66 24.74 -17.17
N ASP A 111 -9.52 25.39 -18.32
CA ASP A 111 -9.60 24.76 -19.64
C ASP A 111 -8.24 24.84 -20.35
N PHE A 112 -7.64 23.68 -20.58
CA PHE A 112 -6.33 23.54 -21.20
C PHE A 112 -6.24 22.25 -22.02
N THR A 113 -5.38 22.27 -23.03
CA THR A 113 -4.93 21.09 -23.77
C THR A 113 -3.52 20.71 -23.34
N CYS A 114 -3.20 19.41 -23.36
CA CYS A 114 -1.84 18.96 -23.10
C CYS A 114 -1.06 18.92 -24.42
N ALA A 115 0.01 19.71 -24.54
CA ALA A 115 0.88 19.75 -25.71
C ALA A 115 2.13 18.86 -25.58
N GLY A 116 2.30 18.19 -24.44
CA GLY A 116 3.51 17.41 -24.18
C GLY A 116 3.67 16.21 -25.12
N PRO A 117 4.90 15.93 -25.60
CA PRO A 117 5.16 14.83 -26.53
C PRO A 117 4.94 13.44 -25.92
N ASN A 118 4.90 13.36 -24.58
CA ASN A 118 4.71 12.14 -23.79
C ASN A 118 3.30 12.03 -23.18
N ALA A 119 2.34 12.82 -23.66
CA ALA A 119 0.97 12.89 -23.16
C ALA A 119 0.08 11.74 -23.68
N ASP A 120 0.47 10.49 -23.44
CA ASP A 120 -0.39 9.34 -23.73
C ASP A 120 -1.59 9.28 -22.77
N VAL A 121 -2.71 8.72 -23.25
CA VAL A 121 -3.98 8.67 -22.51
C VAL A 121 -3.83 8.03 -21.12
N ALA A 122 -2.99 6.99 -21.00
CA ALA A 122 -2.77 6.30 -19.74
C ALA A 122 -2.00 7.19 -18.74
N ARG A 123 -0.92 7.84 -19.16
CA ARG A 123 -0.19 8.80 -18.30
C ARG A 123 -1.02 10.02 -17.95
N LEU A 124 -1.81 10.55 -18.89
CA LEU A 124 -2.73 11.67 -18.61
C LEU A 124 -3.72 11.32 -17.50
N LYS A 125 -4.25 10.09 -17.51
CA LYS A 125 -5.11 9.59 -16.43
C LYS A 125 -4.33 9.42 -15.11
N ASP A 126 -3.16 8.77 -15.15
CA ASP A 126 -2.35 8.47 -13.96
C ASP A 126 -1.91 9.73 -13.20
N MET A 127 -1.61 10.79 -13.93
CA MET A 127 -1.25 12.09 -13.35
C MET A 127 -2.33 12.71 -12.49
N ARG A 128 -3.61 12.36 -12.68
CA ARG A 128 -4.72 12.86 -11.85
C ARG A 128 -5.00 11.97 -10.63
N LEU A 129 -4.23 10.91 -10.42
CA LEU A 129 -4.46 9.91 -9.37
C LEU A 129 -3.42 10.01 -8.25
N SER A 130 -3.08 11.22 -7.81
CA SER A 130 -2.05 11.43 -6.78
C SER A 130 -2.54 11.09 -5.37
N PHE A 131 -3.68 11.63 -4.93
CA PHE A 131 -4.10 11.51 -3.53
C PHE A 131 -5.15 10.42 -3.30
N PRO A 132 -5.05 9.58 -2.25
CA PRO A 132 -3.89 9.33 -1.40
C PRO A 132 -2.92 8.31 -2.04
N SER A 133 -1.75 8.09 -1.44
CA SER A 133 -0.76 7.15 -1.98
C SER A 133 -1.06 5.69 -1.60
N ALA A 134 -1.47 4.89 -2.60
CA ALA A 134 -1.75 3.46 -2.45
C ALA A 134 -0.53 2.65 -1.98
N HIS A 135 0.66 2.99 -2.47
CA HIS A 135 1.90 2.32 -2.07
C HIS A 135 2.17 2.49 -0.57
N SER A 136 2.07 3.73 -0.06
CA SER A 136 2.28 3.98 1.37
C SER A 136 1.21 3.32 2.24
N SER A 137 -0.06 3.33 1.79
CA SER A 137 -1.16 2.73 2.53
C SER A 137 -1.07 1.20 2.60
N PHE A 138 -0.86 0.53 1.48
CA PHE A 138 -0.70 -0.93 1.49
C PHE A 138 0.55 -1.36 2.26
N ALA A 139 1.65 -0.62 2.14
CA ALA A 139 2.88 -0.92 2.88
C ALA A 139 2.68 -0.80 4.40
N MET A 140 1.99 0.25 4.86
CA MET A 140 1.67 0.42 6.28
C MET A 140 0.71 -0.65 6.78
N TYR A 141 -0.38 -0.90 6.06
CA TYR A 141 -1.34 -1.97 6.38
C TYR A 141 -0.63 -3.32 6.56
N SER A 142 0.22 -3.68 5.60
CA SER A 142 1.01 -4.92 5.63
C SER A 142 1.95 -5.00 6.83
N ALA A 143 2.64 -3.90 7.16
CA ALA A 143 3.55 -3.83 8.31
C ALA A 143 2.79 -3.89 9.64
N VAL A 144 1.70 -3.13 9.78
CA VAL A 144 0.88 -3.08 10.99
C VAL A 144 0.23 -4.44 11.26
N PHE A 145 -0.34 -5.07 10.25
CA PHE A 145 -0.87 -6.43 10.37
C PHE A 145 0.20 -7.40 10.86
N PHE A 146 1.37 -7.42 10.20
CA PHE A 146 2.49 -8.25 10.59
C PHE A 146 2.89 -8.03 12.05
N ILE A 147 3.01 -6.77 12.47
CA ILE A 147 3.44 -6.37 13.81
C ILE A 147 2.46 -6.90 14.86
N PHE A 148 1.17 -6.65 14.67
CA PHE A 148 0.14 -7.12 15.59
C PHE A 148 0.04 -8.64 15.60
N TYR A 149 0.13 -9.28 14.44
CA TYR A 149 0.07 -10.73 14.32
C TYR A 149 1.19 -11.40 15.12
N ILE A 150 2.44 -10.96 14.94
CA ILE A 150 3.57 -11.45 15.73
C ILE A 150 3.43 -11.08 17.22
N GLN A 151 2.94 -9.89 17.54
CA GLN A 151 2.78 -9.46 18.93
C GLN A 151 1.80 -10.36 19.71
N VAL A 152 0.68 -10.72 19.09
CA VAL A 152 -0.39 -11.50 19.71
C VAL A 152 -0.06 -13.00 19.65
N LYS A 153 0.25 -13.53 18.46
CA LYS A 153 0.37 -14.97 18.19
C LYS A 153 1.82 -15.47 18.21
N GLY A 154 2.78 -14.64 17.83
CA GLY A 154 4.22 -14.94 17.78
C GLY A 154 4.94 -14.93 19.13
N LYS A 155 4.37 -15.55 20.18
CA LYS A 155 4.99 -15.60 21.52
C LYS A 155 5.99 -16.77 21.61
N TRP A 156 7.28 -16.52 21.41
CA TRP A 156 8.34 -17.52 21.60
C TRP A 156 9.15 -17.30 22.89
N ARG A 157 9.85 -18.34 23.36
CA ARG A 157 10.67 -18.33 24.60
C ARG A 157 12.07 -17.69 24.44
N GLY A 158 12.40 -17.22 23.25
CA GLY A 158 13.72 -16.68 22.90
C GLY A 158 13.83 -15.17 23.09
N SER A 159 14.74 -14.53 22.36
CA SER A 159 15.03 -13.10 22.54
C SER A 159 13.80 -12.21 22.27
N LYS A 160 13.35 -11.49 23.30
CA LYS A 160 12.31 -10.45 23.19
C LYS A 160 12.74 -9.31 22.27
N LEU A 161 14.04 -8.99 22.26
CA LEU A 161 14.59 -7.92 21.43
C LEU A 161 14.50 -8.25 19.95
N LEU A 162 14.76 -9.51 19.57
CA LEU A 162 14.65 -9.94 18.17
C LEU A 162 13.23 -9.71 17.62
N ARG A 163 12.20 -10.00 18.42
CA ARG A 163 10.81 -9.76 18.03
C ARG A 163 10.54 -8.30 17.71
N HIS A 164 10.94 -7.40 18.63
CA HIS A 164 10.75 -5.97 18.45
C HIS A 164 11.64 -5.40 17.34
N GLY A 165 12.83 -5.97 17.12
CA GLY A 165 13.70 -5.62 16.00
C GLY A 165 13.06 -5.95 14.65
N ILE A 166 12.46 -7.13 14.49
CA ILE A 166 11.77 -7.51 13.24
C ILE A 166 10.52 -6.63 13.01
N GLN A 167 9.75 -6.35 14.08
CA GLN A 167 8.61 -5.42 14.01
C GLN A 167 9.03 -4.02 13.54
N PHE A 168 10.11 -3.49 14.12
CA PHE A 168 10.66 -2.19 13.75
C PHE A 168 11.19 -2.19 12.31
N ALA A 169 11.88 -3.25 11.88
CA ALA A 169 12.35 -3.40 10.51
C ALA A 169 11.18 -3.36 9.50
N MET A 170 10.05 -4.00 9.81
CA MET A 170 8.87 -3.94 8.97
C MET A 170 8.27 -2.53 8.89
N LEU A 171 8.21 -1.82 10.02
CA LEU A 171 7.73 -0.44 10.06
C LEU A 171 8.63 0.51 9.24
N ILE A 172 9.96 0.36 9.38
CA ILE A 172 10.93 1.15 8.60
C ILE A 172 10.85 0.80 7.11
N GLY A 173 10.60 -0.46 6.76
CA GLY A 173 10.34 -0.86 5.38
C GLY A 173 9.12 -0.14 4.79
N ALA A 174 8.01 -0.08 5.52
CA ALA A 174 6.83 0.67 5.10
C ALA A 174 7.10 2.17 4.98
N TRP A 175 7.84 2.74 5.93
CA TRP A 175 8.28 4.14 5.89
C TRP A 175 9.11 4.44 4.64
N TYR A 176 10.09 3.58 4.32
CA TYR A 176 10.92 3.70 3.13
C TYR A 176 10.10 3.66 1.83
N VAL A 177 9.09 2.78 1.74
CA VAL A 177 8.18 2.74 0.59
C VAL A 177 7.50 4.09 0.40
N GLY A 178 6.99 4.71 1.46
CA GLY A 178 6.39 6.05 1.37
C GLY A 178 7.39 7.13 0.96
N LEU A 179 8.60 7.13 1.52
CA LEU A 179 9.66 8.08 1.14
C LEU A 179 10.04 7.96 -0.34
N SER A 180 10.12 6.73 -0.86
CA SER A 180 10.43 6.50 -2.29
C SER A 180 9.41 7.19 -3.20
N ARG A 181 8.14 7.28 -2.79
CA ARG A 181 7.10 7.95 -3.58
C ARG A 181 7.29 9.46 -3.72
N VAL A 182 7.89 10.10 -2.71
CA VAL A 182 8.21 11.53 -2.74
C VAL A 182 9.46 11.75 -3.60
N VAL A 183 10.49 10.90 -3.42
CA VAL A 183 11.74 10.94 -4.19
C VAL A 183 11.50 10.70 -5.69
N ASP A 184 10.63 9.75 -6.03
CA ASP A 184 10.22 9.40 -7.40
C ASP A 184 9.22 10.41 -8.00
N HIS A 185 8.84 11.46 -7.26
CA HIS A 185 7.89 12.50 -7.69
C HIS A 185 6.49 11.95 -8.05
N MET A 186 6.12 10.79 -7.50
CA MET A 186 4.82 10.16 -7.72
C MET A 186 3.73 10.77 -6.84
N HIS A 187 4.11 11.23 -5.64
CA HIS A 187 3.18 11.72 -4.63
C HIS A 187 3.76 12.92 -3.88
N HIS A 188 2.87 13.80 -3.41
CA HIS A 188 3.24 14.81 -2.42
C HIS A 188 3.41 14.15 -1.05
N TRP A 189 4.17 14.79 -0.16
CA TRP A 189 4.37 14.31 1.21
C TRP A 189 3.03 14.10 1.95
N SER A 190 2.04 14.96 1.71
CA SER A 190 0.70 14.86 2.30
C SER A 190 -0.06 13.61 1.83
N ASP A 191 0.15 13.20 0.58
CA ASP A 191 -0.53 12.05 -0.03
C ASP A 191 0.01 10.75 0.59
N VAL A 192 1.30 10.76 0.92
CA VAL A 192 2.00 9.68 1.64
C VAL A 192 1.59 9.65 3.10
N ALA A 193 1.52 10.81 3.78
CA ALA A 193 1.10 10.88 5.18
C ALA A 193 -0.34 10.37 5.37
N VAL A 194 -1.27 10.78 4.52
CA VAL A 194 -2.65 10.24 4.54
C VAL A 194 -2.68 8.77 4.14
N GLY A 195 -1.86 8.36 3.17
CA GLY A 195 -1.74 6.95 2.82
C GLY A 195 -1.33 6.09 4.02
N PHE A 196 -0.32 6.51 4.79
CA PHE A 196 0.06 5.85 6.04
C PHE A 196 -1.04 5.85 7.10
N ALA A 197 -1.85 6.92 7.19
CA ALA A 197 -2.97 6.96 8.14
C ALA A 197 -4.13 6.03 7.74
N VAL A 198 -4.34 5.79 6.44
CA VAL A 198 -5.39 4.89 5.92
C VAL A 198 -5.00 3.41 6.06
N GLY A 199 -3.71 3.10 5.93
CA GLY A 199 -3.19 1.73 6.02
C GLY A 199 -3.01 1.25 7.46
#